data_AF-A0ABD5PAA4-F1
#
_entry.id   AF-A0ABD5PAA4-F1
#
_cell.length_a   1.000
_cell.length_b   1.000
_cell.length_c   1.000
_cell.angle_alpha   90.00
_cell.angle_beta   90.00
_cell.angle_gamma   90.00
#
_symmetry.space_group_name_H-M   'P 1'
#
loop_
_entity.id
_entity.type
_entity.pdbx_description
1 polymer ?
#
loop_
_entity_poly.entity_id
_entity_poly.type
_entity_poly.pdbx_seq_one_letter_code
_entity_poly.pdbx_strand_id
1 'polypeptide(L)' 'MGDSEEGVDRGDEYRHADGSREIVFETAEGRVLCVREYPSVDAFRTAVEDAEYVGVDRNVADLPDVEEFETE' A
#
# COMPACT_ATOMS: atom_id res chain seq x y z
N MET A 1 6.52 -7.57 -32.20
CA MET A 1 6.93 -6.91 -30.94
C MET A 1 5.77 -7.11 -29.99
N GLY A 2 6.00 -7.74 -28.84
CA GLY A 2 4.93 -8.04 -27.89
C GLY A 2 4.37 -6.76 -27.31
N ASP A 3 3.05 -6.63 -27.32
CA ASP A 3 2.33 -5.87 -26.31
C ASP A 3 2.74 -6.48 -24.96
N SER A 4 3.67 -5.83 -24.26
CA SER A 4 3.66 -5.91 -22.82
C SER A 4 2.49 -5.02 -22.42
N GLU A 5 1.33 -5.62 -22.14
CA GLU A 5 0.31 -4.91 -21.37
C GLU A 5 1.04 -4.34 -20.14
N GLU A 6 1.10 -3.02 -20.00
CA GLU A 6 1.64 -2.34 -18.82
C GLU A 6 0.69 -2.62 -17.64
N GLY A 7 0.67 -3.87 -17.20
CA GLY A 7 -0.08 -4.36 -16.05
C GLY A 7 0.64 -3.99 -14.76
N VAL A 8 -0.14 -3.83 -13.70
CA VAL A 8 0.40 -3.63 -12.36
C VAL A 8 0.84 -4.98 -11.82
N ASP A 9 2.14 -5.20 -11.68
CA ASP A 9 2.66 -6.45 -11.12
C ASP A 9 2.60 -6.42 -9.60
N ARG A 10 2.35 -7.60 -9.00
CA ARG A 10 2.39 -7.74 -7.54
C ARG A 10 3.79 -7.38 -7.04
N GLY A 11 3.85 -6.39 -6.15
CA GLY A 11 5.10 -5.93 -5.55
C GLY A 11 5.74 -4.77 -6.30
N ASP A 12 5.11 -4.24 -7.36
CA ASP A 12 5.55 -2.97 -7.94
C ASP A 12 5.58 -1.88 -6.87
N GLU A 13 6.67 -1.10 -6.85
CA GLU A 13 6.88 0.02 -5.93
C GLU A 13 6.81 1.33 -6.72
N TYR A 14 5.98 2.26 -6.24
CA TYR A 14 5.88 3.62 -6.78
C TYR A 14 6.31 4.63 -5.72
N ARG A 15 6.99 5.68 -6.17
CA ARG A 15 7.40 6.82 -5.34
C ARG A 15 6.71 8.08 -5.82
N HIS A 16 6.06 8.76 -4.90
CA HIS A 16 5.34 10.00 -5.19
C HIS A 16 6.18 11.22 -4.89
N ALA A 17 5.80 12.36 -5.50
CA ALA A 17 6.48 13.63 -5.29
C ALA A 17 6.40 14.13 -3.84
N ASP A 18 5.38 13.72 -3.09
CA ASP A 18 5.24 14.04 -1.66
C ASP A 18 6.16 13.19 -0.75
N GLY A 19 6.89 12.22 -1.32
CA GLY A 19 7.77 11.32 -0.58
C GLY A 19 7.10 10.03 -0.11
N SER A 20 5.78 9.87 -0.31
CA SER A 20 5.12 8.59 -0.10
C SER A 20 5.68 7.50 -1.02
N ARG A 21 5.75 6.28 -0.48
CA ARG A 21 5.97 5.06 -1.27
C ARG A 21 4.73 4.17 -1.20
N GLU A 22 4.36 3.56 -2.31
CA GLU A 22 3.28 2.58 -2.36
C GLU A 22 3.76 1.27 -2.98
N ILE A 23 3.33 0.16 -2.38
CA ILE A 23 3.55 -1.20 -2.88
C ILE A 23 2.17 -1.76 -3.24
N VAL A 24 2.05 -2.29 -4.46
CA VAL A 24 0.74 -2.65 -5.01
C VAL A 24 0.56 -4.16 -5.20
N PHE A 25 -0.69 -4.59 -5.12
CA PHE A 25 -1.13 -5.96 -5.32
C PHE A 25 -2.38 -5.95 -6.21
N GLU A 26 -2.26 -6.46 -7.44
CA GLU A 26 -3.44 -6.71 -8.25
C GLU A 26 -4.25 -7.87 -7.66
N THR A 27 -5.57 -7.70 -7.58
CA THR A 27 -6.52 -8.73 -7.17
C THR A 27 -7.05 -9.48 -8.38
N ALA A 28 -7.55 -10.70 -8.17
CA ALA A 28 -8.17 -11.49 -9.25
C ALA A 28 -9.40 -10.83 -9.90
N GLU A 29 -9.96 -9.79 -9.27
CA GLU A 29 -11.08 -8.98 -9.80
C GLU A 29 -10.60 -7.77 -10.62
N GLY A 30 -9.30 -7.60 -10.86
CA GLY A 30 -8.73 -6.44 -11.54
C GLY A 30 -8.76 -5.16 -10.70
N ARG A 31 -8.83 -5.29 -9.36
CA ARG A 31 -8.65 -4.16 -8.43
C ARG A 31 -7.21 -4.12 -7.97
N VAL A 32 -6.75 -2.97 -7.51
CA VAL A 32 -5.42 -2.81 -6.93
C VAL A 32 -5.55 -2.53 -5.44
N LEU A 33 -4.89 -3.33 -4.61
CA LEU A 33 -4.67 -3.05 -3.20
C LEU A 33 -3.29 -2.44 -3.05
N CYS A 34 -3.16 -1.41 -2.21
CA CYS A 34 -1.90 -0.74 -1.96
C CYS A 34 -1.57 -0.69 -0.47
N VAL A 35 -0.31 -0.96 -0.14
CA VAL A 35 0.29 -0.58 1.14
C VAL A 35 1.08 0.70 0.89
N ARG A 36 0.68 1.79 1.55
CA ARG A 36 1.30 3.11 1.36
C ARG A 36 1.95 3.59 2.66
N GLU A 37 3.23 3.94 2.58
CA GLU A 37 3.95 4.67 3.63
C GLU A 37 3.90 6.16 3.32
N TYR A 38 3.55 6.96 4.33
CA TYR A 38 3.52 8.42 4.25
C TYR A 38 4.79 9.01 4.87
N PRO A 39 5.27 10.17 4.39
CA PRO A 39 6.46 10.82 4.94
C PRO A 39 6.28 11.28 6.40
N SER A 40 5.03 11.45 6.86
CA SER A 40 4.70 11.82 8.23
C SER A 40 3.24 11.48 8.59
N VAL A 41 2.93 11.45 9.89
CA VAL A 41 1.56 11.25 10.40
C VAL A 41 0.64 12.40 9.97
N ASP A 42 1.13 13.64 9.93
CA ASP A 42 0.34 14.78 9.45
C ASP A 42 0.00 14.64 7.96
N ALA A 43 0.95 14.18 7.13
CA ALA A 43 0.69 13.92 5.71
C ALA A 43 -0.36 12.81 5.53
N PHE A 44 -0.31 11.74 6.35
CA PHE A 44 -1.36 10.73 6.40
C PHE A 44 -2.72 11.33 6.74
N ARG A 45 -2.80 12.14 7.81
CA ARG A 45 -4.06 12.76 8.27
C ARG A 45 -4.68 13.64 7.20
N THR A 46 -3.87 14.43 6.49
CA THR A 46 -4.33 15.21 5.35
C THR A 46 -4.80 14.30 4.21
N ALA A 47 -4.04 13.25 3.88
CA ALA A 47 -4.39 12.34 2.78
C ALA A 47 -5.72 11.59 3.01
N VAL A 48 -6.09 11.31 4.27
CA VAL A 48 -7.33 10.62 4.62
C VAL A 48 -8.43 11.55 5.13
N GLU A 49 -8.29 12.87 4.98
CA GLU A 49 -9.24 13.83 5.58
C GLU A 49 -10.68 13.66 5.05
N ASP A 50 -10.82 13.28 3.79
CA ASP A 50 -12.10 13.02 3.11
C ASP A 50 -12.47 11.53 3.09
N ALA A 51 -11.63 10.66 3.66
CA ALA A 51 -11.86 9.23 3.65
C ALA A 51 -12.86 8.80 4.74
N GLU A 52 -13.74 7.86 4.41
CA GLU A 52 -14.57 7.19 5.40
C GLU A 52 -13.76 6.11 6.12
N TYR A 53 -13.65 6.21 7.44
CA TYR A 53 -13.08 5.15 8.25
C TYR A 53 -14.08 3.98 8.37
N VAL A 54 -13.77 2.86 7.69
CA VAL A 54 -14.64 1.67 7.64
C VAL A 54 -14.35 0.62 8.72
N GLY A 55 -13.28 0.79 9.51
CA GLY A 55 -12.91 -0.14 10.59
C GLY A 55 -11.50 -0.73 10.44
N VAL A 56 -11.23 -1.78 11.21
CA VAL A 56 -9.96 -2.51 11.22
C VAL A 56 -10.14 -3.85 10.53
N ASP A 57 -9.38 -4.11 9.46
CA ASP A 57 -9.29 -5.46 8.90
C ASP A 57 -8.50 -6.36 9.87
N ARG A 58 -9.22 -7.26 10.53
CA ARG A 58 -8.63 -8.16 11.54
C ARG A 58 -7.61 -9.12 10.95
N ASN A 59 -7.73 -9.49 9.67
CA ASN A 59 -6.75 -10.38 9.05
C ASN A 59 -5.39 -9.71 8.85
N VAL A 60 -5.38 -8.38 8.72
CA VAL A 60 -4.15 -7.58 8.66
C VAL A 60 -3.68 -7.19 10.06
N ALA A 61 -4.59 -6.84 10.96
CA ALA A 61 -4.23 -6.42 12.32
C ALA A 61 -3.67 -7.56 13.19
N ASP A 62 -3.94 -8.82 12.85
CA ASP A 62 -3.34 -10.00 13.48
C ASP A 62 -1.99 -10.40 12.83
N LEU A 63 -1.50 -9.66 11.83
CA LEU A 63 -0.15 -9.89 11.33
C LEU A 63 0.90 -9.60 12.42
N PRO A 64 2.03 -10.33 12.42
CA PRO A 64 3.13 -10.09 13.35
C PRO A 64 3.57 -8.62 13.35
N ASP A 65 4.04 -8.12 14.49
CA ASP A 65 4.61 -6.77 14.55
C ASP A 65 5.91 -6.69 13.74
N VAL A 66 6.36 -5.48 13.40
CA VAL A 66 7.56 -5.27 12.56
C VAL A 66 8.80 -5.93 13.18
N GLU A 67 8.86 -5.96 14.51
CA GLU A 67 9.94 -6.59 15.29
C GLU A 67 10.07 -8.09 15.00
N GLU A 68 9.02 -8.76 14.52
CA GLU A 68 9.07 -10.19 14.14
C GLU A 68 9.60 -10.43 12.72
N PHE A 69 9.71 -9.37 11.91
CA PHE A 69 10.27 -9.42 10.55
C PHE A 69 11.70 -8.90 10.46
N GLU A 70 12.21 -8.26 11.52
CA GLU A 70 13.62 -7.88 11.63
C GLU A 70 14.46 -9.15 11.88
N THR A 71 15.08 -9.69 10.83
CA THR A 71 16.10 -10.74 10.98
C THR A 71 17.44 -10.08 11.29
N GLU A 72 18.15 -10.57 12.34
CA GLU A 72 19.52 -10.16 12.70
C GLU A 72 20.53 -10.28 11.55
#